data_AF-A0A955XPZ7-F1
#
_entry.id   AF-A0A955XPZ7-F1
#
_cell.length_a   1.000
_cell.length_b   1.000
_cell.length_c   1.000
_cell.angle_alpha   90.00
_cell.angle_beta   90.00
_cell.angle_gamma   90.00
#
_symmetry.space_group_name_H-M   'P 1'
#
loop_
_entity.id
_entity.type
_entity.pdbx_description
1 polymer ?
#
loop_
_entity_poly.entity_id
_entity_poly.type
_entity_poly.pdbx_seq_one_letter_code
_entity_poly.pdbx_strand_id
1 'polypeptide(L)'
;MKNQAKSSGLYDEDGKLHRPMFDPKAWKVLEATRDWLTEVGRSLFLPIDLLVVLLRQGHAGLGEQLALASRGSGTTEEILPDIETLARRVERETEGEPALHIDNFSLGFMGILDDALAWAREAGWDRVSENDLVRVVRWRAEIQESASVRWAIRQLAAPGGENLFDGDGVLKPAAFSDQSWTILQDSMQLAAKNGMPFLGTPHVVAVLCSKRDSLLWRAAEVSGVDPRKLREELLRIVGVRSPEQPVFLLSRRTMTPRLVR
;
A
#
# COMPACT_ATOMS: atom_id res chain seq x y z
N MET A 1 1.18 -11.15 23.99
CA MET A 1 2.35 -10.63 23.24
C MET A 1 2.94 -9.33 23.81
N LYS A 2 2.17 -8.37 24.36
CA LYS A 2 2.74 -7.17 25.03
C LYS A 2 3.75 -7.49 26.17
N ASN A 3 3.61 -8.64 26.84
CA ASN A 3 4.56 -9.09 27.87
C ASN A 3 5.93 -9.55 27.33
N GLN A 4 6.08 -9.86 26.03
CA GLN A 4 7.38 -10.26 25.45
C GLN A 4 8.27 -9.05 25.15
N ALA A 5 7.69 -7.93 24.72
CA ALA A 5 8.42 -6.70 24.41
C ALA A 5 9.07 -6.05 25.64
N LYS A 6 8.49 -6.19 26.85
CA LYS A 6 9.16 -5.75 28.09
C LYS A 6 10.43 -6.57 28.43
N SER A 7 10.66 -7.73 27.80
CA SER A 7 11.77 -8.63 28.16
C SER A 7 13.08 -8.38 27.40
N SER A 8 13.09 -7.56 26.34
CA SER A 8 14.30 -7.36 25.52
C SER A 8 15.36 -6.44 26.16
N GLY A 9 15.01 -5.71 27.22
CA GLY A 9 15.85 -4.70 27.86
C GLY A 9 15.85 -3.34 27.14
N LEU A 10 15.06 -3.20 26.07
CA LEU A 10 14.89 -1.95 25.33
C LEU A 10 14.05 -0.91 26.04
N TYR A 11 13.21 -1.32 26.99
CA TYR A 11 12.25 -0.47 27.68
C TYR A 11 12.57 -0.42 29.17
N ASP A 12 12.34 0.74 29.78
CA ASP A 12 12.35 0.86 31.23
C ASP A 12 11.06 0.28 31.86
N GLU A 13 10.96 0.35 33.20
CA GLU A 13 9.82 -0.20 33.94
C GLU A 13 8.48 0.44 33.53
N ASP A 14 8.53 1.73 33.19
CA ASP A 14 7.40 2.55 32.73
C ASP A 14 7.00 2.22 31.29
N GLY A 15 7.88 1.59 30.50
CA GLY A 15 7.66 1.27 29.09
C GLY A 15 8.20 2.31 28.12
N LYS A 16 8.99 3.30 28.59
CA LYS A 16 9.72 4.23 27.72
C LYS A 16 10.94 3.54 27.14
N LEU A 17 11.31 3.95 25.94
CA LEU A 17 12.50 3.45 25.29
C LEU A 17 13.75 3.88 26.07
N HIS A 18 14.56 2.91 26.48
CA HIS A 18 15.71 3.11 27.34
C HIS A 18 16.90 3.67 26.53
N ARG A 19 17.06 5.01 26.56
CA ARG A 19 18.08 5.75 25.80
C ARG A 19 19.50 5.16 25.81
N PRO A 20 20.06 4.67 26.93
CA PRO A 20 21.39 4.06 26.97
C PRO A 20 21.58 2.83 26.07
N MET A 21 20.48 2.20 25.61
CA MET A 21 20.52 1.07 24.67
C MET A 21 20.79 1.50 23.22
N PHE A 22 20.88 2.81 22.95
CA PHE A 22 21.06 3.35 21.60
C PHE A 22 22.30 4.24 21.57
N ASP A 23 23.04 4.20 20.46
CA ASP A 23 24.07 5.20 20.22
C ASP A 23 23.44 6.60 19.93
N PRO A 24 24.23 7.68 19.97
CA PRO A 24 23.70 9.03 19.74
C PRO A 24 23.08 9.25 18.36
N LYS A 25 23.51 8.52 17.31
CA LYS A 25 22.96 8.66 15.96
C LYS A 25 21.64 7.91 15.83
N ALA A 26 21.57 6.68 16.31
CA ALA A 26 20.37 5.87 16.39
C ALA A 26 19.27 6.61 17.18
N TRP A 27 19.63 7.22 18.32
CA TRP A 27 18.68 7.99 19.11
C TRP A 27 18.14 9.20 18.34
N LYS A 28 18.99 9.91 17.59
CA LYS A 28 18.55 11.02 16.72
C LYS A 28 17.61 10.56 15.61
N VAL A 29 17.79 9.36 15.05
CA VAL A 29 16.85 8.78 14.08
C VAL A 29 15.48 8.58 14.73
N LEU A 30 15.43 8.07 15.96
CA LEU A 30 14.19 7.83 16.70
C LEU A 30 13.48 9.14 17.07
N GLU A 31 14.24 10.15 17.50
CA GLU A 31 13.72 11.50 17.75
C GLU A 31 13.18 12.13 16.46
N ALA A 32 13.92 12.05 15.35
CA ALA A 32 13.45 12.54 14.06
C ALA A 32 12.21 11.78 13.57
N THR A 33 12.08 10.49 13.90
CA THR A 33 10.88 9.70 13.60
C THR A 33 9.69 10.20 14.41
N ARG A 34 9.88 10.49 15.71
CA ARG A 34 8.85 11.12 16.55
C ARG A 34 8.43 12.48 15.99
N ASP A 35 9.40 13.31 15.59
CA ASP A 35 9.12 14.65 15.08
C ASP A 35 8.37 14.58 13.73
N TRP A 36 8.70 13.60 12.88
CA TRP A 36 7.92 13.27 11.68
C TRP A 36 6.49 12.84 12.01
N LEU A 37 6.30 12.04 13.05
CA LEU A 37 4.97 11.63 13.53
C LEU A 37 4.13 12.83 13.99
N THR A 38 4.74 13.79 14.68
CA THR A 38 4.11 15.07 15.03
C THR A 38 3.73 15.85 13.76
N GLU A 39 4.62 15.90 12.76
CA GLU A 39 4.37 16.57 11.47
C GLU A 39 3.16 15.98 10.72
N VAL A 40 3.00 14.65 10.73
CA VAL A 40 1.89 13.97 10.05
C VAL A 40 0.62 13.86 10.89
N GLY A 41 0.66 14.25 12.17
CA GLY A 41 -0.45 14.18 13.10
C GLY A 41 -0.84 12.75 13.48
N ARG A 42 0.15 11.91 13.80
CA ARG A 42 -0.05 10.52 14.26
C ARG A 42 0.78 10.23 15.50
N SER A 43 0.25 9.46 16.46
CA SER A 43 0.99 9.08 17.67
C SER A 43 1.62 7.67 17.61
N LEU A 44 1.14 6.80 16.72
CA LEU A 44 1.64 5.44 16.53
C LEU A 44 2.81 5.36 15.53
N PHE A 45 3.97 4.89 15.98
CA PHE A 45 5.16 4.65 15.16
C PHE A 45 4.99 3.41 14.29
N LEU A 46 5.16 3.59 12.98
CA LEU A 46 5.11 2.54 11.98
C LEU A 46 6.48 2.36 11.31
N PRO A 47 6.78 1.16 10.78
CA PRO A 47 7.99 0.93 9.99
C PRO A 47 8.19 1.92 8.83
N ILE A 48 7.10 2.39 8.22
CA ILE A 48 7.17 3.34 7.10
C ILE A 48 7.65 4.73 7.55
N ASP A 49 7.44 5.11 8.81
CA ASP A 49 7.91 6.39 9.36
C ASP A 49 9.42 6.37 9.52
N LEU A 50 9.94 5.30 10.12
CA LEU A 50 11.38 5.10 10.23
C LEU A 50 12.03 5.10 8.84
N LEU A 51 11.39 4.46 7.86
CA LEU A 51 11.88 4.45 6.49
C LEU A 51 11.97 5.86 5.90
N VAL A 52 10.92 6.69 6.03
CA VAL A 52 10.95 8.10 5.58
C VAL A 52 12.13 8.84 6.20
N VAL A 53 12.30 8.72 7.52
CA VAL A 53 13.37 9.43 8.24
C VAL A 53 14.75 8.97 7.81
N LEU A 54 14.97 7.66 7.65
CA LEU A 54 16.25 7.13 7.18
C LEU A 54 16.57 7.64 5.76
N LEU A 55 15.59 7.66 4.86
CA LEU A 55 15.81 8.20 3.51
C LEU A 55 16.09 9.71 3.53
N ARG A 56 15.37 10.50 4.33
CA ARG A 56 15.62 11.94 4.53
C ARG A 56 17.02 12.23 5.07
N GLN A 57 17.58 11.32 5.88
CA GLN A 57 18.92 11.45 6.44
C GLN A 57 20.04 11.00 5.49
N GLY A 58 19.71 10.66 4.24
CA GLY A 58 20.70 10.39 3.20
C GLY A 58 21.18 8.94 3.13
N HIS A 59 20.41 7.98 3.67
CA HIS A 59 20.69 6.55 3.51
C HIS A 59 20.34 6.08 2.08
N ALA A 60 21.05 6.60 1.07
CA ALA A 60 20.72 6.46 -0.35
C ALA A 60 20.70 5.00 -0.83
N GLY A 61 21.57 4.14 -0.30
CA GLY A 61 21.59 2.72 -0.64
C GLY A 61 20.29 1.99 -0.28
N LEU A 62 19.57 2.43 0.77
CA LEU A 62 18.25 1.90 1.11
C LEU A 62 17.20 2.34 0.07
N GLY A 63 17.26 3.60 -0.37
CA GLY A 63 16.31 4.12 -1.35
C GLY A 63 16.54 3.57 -2.76
N GLU A 64 17.77 3.45 -3.22
CA GLU A 64 18.11 2.82 -4.51
C GLU A 64 17.60 1.37 -4.58
N GLN A 65 17.74 0.60 -3.49
CA GLN A 65 17.20 -0.76 -3.42
C GLN A 65 15.67 -0.79 -3.47
N LEU A 66 15.00 0.13 -2.78
CA LEU A 66 13.54 0.25 -2.85
C LEU A 66 13.07 0.66 -4.25
N ALA A 67 13.81 1.53 -4.93
CA ALA A 67 13.55 1.93 -6.30
C ALA A 67 13.72 0.75 -7.27
N LEU A 68 14.81 -0.02 -7.11
CA LEU A 68 15.03 -1.26 -7.86
C LEU A 68 13.89 -2.28 -7.63
N ALA A 69 13.47 -2.48 -6.37
CA ALA A 69 12.42 -3.44 -6.03
C ALA A 69 11.02 -3.02 -6.52
N SER A 70 10.74 -1.72 -6.59
CA SER A 70 9.41 -1.21 -6.95
C SER A 70 9.27 -0.86 -8.43
N ARG A 71 10.32 -0.30 -9.04
CA ARG A 71 10.32 0.26 -10.40
C ARG A 71 11.33 -0.42 -11.35
N GLY A 72 12.19 -1.31 -10.85
CA GLY A 72 13.27 -1.95 -11.62
C GLY A 72 14.53 -1.10 -11.78
N SER A 73 14.47 0.18 -11.44
CA SER A 73 15.59 1.13 -11.38
C SER A 73 15.14 2.44 -10.72
N GLY A 74 16.07 3.25 -10.23
CA GLY A 74 15.81 4.62 -9.80
C GLY A 74 16.67 5.05 -8.62
N THR A 75 16.50 6.30 -8.20
CA THR A 75 17.24 6.88 -7.07
C THR A 75 16.35 7.10 -5.85
N THR A 76 16.97 7.44 -4.71
CA THR A 76 16.24 7.77 -3.47
C THR A 76 15.35 9.00 -3.67
N GLU A 77 15.85 10.02 -4.37
CA GLU A 77 15.14 11.27 -4.65
C GLU A 77 13.86 11.04 -5.46
N GLU A 78 13.86 10.04 -6.34
CA GLU A 78 12.72 9.71 -7.20
C GLU A 78 11.60 8.96 -6.48
N ILE A 79 11.90 8.27 -5.38
CA ILE A 79 10.92 7.45 -4.63
C ILE A 79 10.51 8.05 -3.28
N LEU A 80 11.36 8.91 -2.70
CA LEU A 80 11.11 9.51 -1.39
C LEU A 80 9.76 10.27 -1.33
N PRO A 81 9.39 11.11 -2.31
CA PRO A 81 8.10 11.81 -2.29
C PRO A 81 6.90 10.86 -2.23
N ASP A 82 6.98 9.72 -2.91
CA ASP A 82 5.92 8.72 -2.91
C ASP A 82 5.84 7.99 -1.57
N ILE A 83 6.99 7.64 -0.97
CA ILE A 83 7.03 7.00 0.35
C ILE A 83 6.47 7.95 1.42
N GLU A 84 6.80 9.24 1.36
CA GLU A 84 6.22 10.26 2.25
C GLU A 84 4.71 10.36 2.09
N THR A 85 4.24 10.38 0.84
CA THR A 85 2.80 10.39 0.52
C THR A 85 2.11 9.16 1.11
N LEU A 86 2.70 7.97 0.96
CA LEU A 86 2.18 6.73 1.51
C LEU A 86 2.14 6.75 3.05
N ALA A 87 3.20 7.23 3.70
CA ALA A 87 3.28 7.33 5.16
C ALA A 87 2.19 8.24 5.74
N ARG A 88 1.89 9.36 5.07
CA ARG A 88 0.82 10.31 5.46
C ARG A 88 -0.60 9.76 5.28
N ARG A 89 -0.77 8.76 4.40
CA ARG A 89 -2.08 8.15 4.10
C ARG A 89 -2.47 7.03 5.06
N VAL A 90 -1.52 6.46 5.80
CA VAL A 90 -1.85 5.44 6.79
C VAL A 90 -2.73 6.08 7.87
N GLU A 91 -3.86 5.43 8.17
CA GLU A 91 -4.95 5.92 9.01
C GLU A 91 -4.45 6.55 10.33
N ARG A 92 -5.12 7.64 10.72
CA ARG A 92 -4.76 8.50 11.86
C ARG A 92 -5.43 8.08 13.16
N GLU A 93 -5.84 6.83 13.30
CA GLU A 93 -6.75 6.35 14.37
C GLU A 93 -6.17 6.39 15.81
N THR A 94 -5.05 7.08 16.04
CA THR A 94 -4.45 7.17 17.37
C THR A 94 -4.43 8.62 17.84
N GLU A 95 -5.30 8.92 18.80
CA GLU A 95 -5.29 10.19 19.55
C GLU A 95 -4.00 10.29 20.40
N GLY A 96 -3.54 11.52 20.66
CA GLY A 96 -2.40 11.82 21.53
C GLY A 96 -1.13 12.25 20.80
N GLU A 97 -0.09 12.56 21.58
CA GLU A 97 1.23 12.94 21.08
C GLU A 97 2.12 11.70 20.87
N PRO A 98 2.93 11.63 19.80
CA PRO A 98 3.89 10.55 19.63
C PRO A 98 4.95 10.60 20.73
N ALA A 99 5.13 9.48 21.43
CA ALA A 99 6.16 9.32 22.43
C ALA A 99 7.02 8.08 22.12
N LEU A 100 8.31 8.11 22.50
CA LEU A 100 9.18 6.92 22.45
C LEU A 100 8.82 5.97 23.59
N HIS A 101 7.62 5.41 23.50
CA HIS A 101 6.97 4.59 24.51
C HIS A 101 6.34 3.37 23.84
N ILE A 102 6.33 2.23 24.54
CA ILE A 102 5.87 0.95 23.98
C ILE A 102 4.43 1.00 23.46
N ASP A 103 3.54 1.75 24.10
CA ASP A 103 2.14 1.89 23.66
C ASP A 103 1.98 2.74 22.39
N ASN A 104 3.00 3.53 22.04
CA ASN A 104 3.05 4.28 20.79
C ASN A 104 3.71 3.48 19.67
N PHE A 105 4.15 2.24 19.88
CA PHE A 105 4.84 1.46 18.86
C PHE A 105 3.92 0.37 18.27
N SER A 106 3.83 0.33 16.94
CA SER A 106 3.22 -0.82 16.27
C SER A 106 4.06 -2.09 16.49
N LEU A 107 3.43 -3.26 16.36
CA LEU A 107 4.12 -4.55 16.42
C LEU A 107 5.30 -4.62 15.42
N GLY A 108 5.12 -4.08 14.22
CA GLY A 108 6.17 -4.06 13.20
C GLY A 108 7.34 -3.14 13.58
N PHE A 109 7.05 -2.02 14.24
CA PHE A 109 8.09 -1.11 14.71
C PHE A 109 8.86 -1.70 15.91
N MET A 110 8.16 -2.32 16.86
CA MET A 110 8.81 -3.04 17.97
C MET A 110 9.72 -4.16 17.44
N GLY A 111 9.25 -4.93 16.45
CA GLY A 111 10.07 -5.96 15.81
C GLY A 111 11.33 -5.43 15.15
N ILE A 112 11.32 -4.20 14.61
CA ILE A 112 12.54 -3.57 14.08
C ILE A 112 13.54 -3.29 15.20
N LEU A 113 13.08 -2.76 16.34
CA LEU A 113 13.95 -2.45 17.46
C LEU A 113 14.54 -3.72 18.10
N ASP A 114 13.72 -4.76 18.26
CA ASP A 114 14.15 -6.04 18.81
C ASP A 114 15.21 -6.71 17.90
N ASP A 115 15.00 -6.73 16.58
CA ASP A 115 15.98 -7.26 15.64
C ASP A 115 17.28 -6.45 15.65
N ALA A 116 17.17 -5.12 15.72
CA ALA A 116 18.34 -4.24 15.71
C ALA A 116 19.19 -4.47 16.98
N LEU A 117 18.55 -4.69 18.13
CA LEU A 117 19.25 -5.07 19.35
C LEU A 117 19.86 -6.48 19.27
N ALA A 118 19.13 -7.44 18.70
CA ALA A 118 19.65 -8.79 18.50
C ALA A 118 20.94 -8.76 17.65
N TRP A 119 20.94 -8.00 16.55
CA TRP A 119 22.11 -7.88 15.67
C TRP A 119 23.26 -7.10 16.28
N ALA A 120 22.98 -6.05 17.06
CA ALA A 120 24.01 -5.35 17.81
C ALA A 120 24.73 -6.34 18.76
N ARG A 121 23.97 -7.16 19.49
CA ARG A 121 24.50 -8.17 20.41
C ARG A 121 25.28 -9.28 19.70
N GLU A 122 24.79 -9.76 18.55
CA GLU A 122 25.51 -10.73 17.72
C GLU A 122 26.87 -10.20 17.25
N ALA A 123 26.95 -8.89 17.00
CA ALA A 123 28.19 -8.20 16.64
C ALA A 123 29.05 -7.80 17.86
N GLY A 124 28.65 -8.16 19.09
CA GLY A 124 29.37 -7.89 20.33
C GLY A 124 29.15 -6.48 20.91
N TRP A 125 28.13 -5.77 20.45
CA TRP A 125 27.78 -4.43 20.92
C TRP A 125 26.59 -4.45 21.89
N ASP A 126 26.67 -3.63 22.93
CA ASP A 126 25.60 -3.49 23.92
C ASP A 126 24.57 -2.40 23.55
N ARG A 127 24.78 -1.70 22.43
CA ARG A 127 23.93 -0.59 21.97
C ARG A 127 23.57 -0.75 20.51
N VAL A 128 22.33 -0.42 20.18
CA VAL A 128 21.81 -0.30 18.83
C VAL A 128 22.42 0.92 18.16
N SER A 129 23.07 0.71 17.02
CA SER A 129 23.59 1.78 16.17
C SER A 129 22.59 2.19 15.09
N GLU A 130 22.84 3.34 14.47
CA GLU A 130 22.10 3.77 13.28
C GLU A 130 22.18 2.73 12.16
N ASN A 131 23.35 2.11 11.99
CA ASN A 131 23.56 1.08 10.98
C ASN A 131 22.72 -0.18 11.25
N ASP A 132 22.48 -0.53 12.52
CA ASP A 132 21.62 -1.66 12.86
C ASP A 132 20.17 -1.38 12.45
N LEU A 133 19.67 -0.17 12.72
CA LEU A 133 18.33 0.27 12.28
C LEU A 133 18.21 0.23 10.75
N VAL A 134 19.17 0.80 10.03
CA VAL A 134 19.20 0.79 8.56
C VAL A 134 19.22 -0.64 8.04
N ARG A 135 20.10 -1.49 8.57
CA ARG A 135 20.25 -2.87 8.13
C ARG A 135 18.94 -3.65 8.34
N VAL A 136 18.26 -3.48 9.47
CA VAL A 136 17.00 -4.20 9.75
C VAL A 136 15.90 -3.74 8.81
N VAL A 137 15.74 -2.42 8.64
CA VAL A 137 14.75 -1.87 7.70
C VAL A 137 15.02 -2.37 6.28
N ARG A 138 16.29 -2.39 5.87
CA ARG A 138 16.73 -2.91 4.58
C ARG A 138 16.40 -4.39 4.41
N TRP A 139 16.77 -5.22 5.37
CA TRP A 139 16.48 -6.66 5.37
C TRP A 139 14.98 -6.94 5.33
N ARG A 140 14.17 -6.21 6.13
CA ARG A 140 12.70 -6.32 6.13
C ARG A 140 12.07 -5.83 4.82
N ALA A 141 12.74 -4.93 4.09
CA ALA A 141 12.34 -4.53 2.74
C ALA A 141 12.71 -5.59 1.68
N GLU A 142 13.89 -6.19 1.79
CA GLU A 142 14.40 -7.23 0.89
C GLU A 142 13.61 -8.55 1.02
N ILE A 143 13.29 -8.98 2.25
CA ILE A 143 12.70 -10.31 2.52
C ILE A 143 11.17 -10.31 2.55
N GLN A 144 10.53 -9.17 2.25
CA GLN A 144 9.07 -9.05 2.17
C GLN A 144 8.31 -9.42 3.47
N GLU A 145 8.96 -9.52 4.64
CA GLU A 145 8.28 -9.91 5.88
C GLU A 145 7.50 -8.78 6.57
N SER A 146 7.79 -7.51 6.24
CA SER A 146 6.98 -6.39 6.77
C SER A 146 5.77 -6.12 5.88
N ALA A 147 4.56 -6.34 6.43
CA ALA A 147 3.30 -6.09 5.72
C ALA A 147 3.16 -4.62 5.27
N SER A 148 3.67 -3.66 6.05
CA SER A 148 3.64 -2.23 5.71
C SER A 148 4.65 -1.86 4.63
N VAL A 149 5.84 -2.48 4.61
CA VAL A 149 6.84 -2.27 3.55
C VAL A 149 6.42 -2.96 2.26
N ARG A 150 5.87 -4.19 2.33
CA ARG A 150 5.21 -4.83 1.18
C ARG A 150 4.06 -4.00 0.63
N TRP A 151 3.23 -3.43 1.51
CA TRP A 151 2.17 -2.54 1.10
C TRP A 151 2.77 -1.33 0.39
N ALA A 152 3.78 -0.66 0.96
CA ALA A 152 4.43 0.49 0.36
C ALA A 152 5.04 0.16 -1.01
N ILE A 153 5.86 -0.89 -1.12
CA ILE A 153 6.45 -1.35 -2.39
C ILE A 153 5.37 -1.70 -3.41
N ARG A 154 4.27 -2.37 -3.00
CA ARG A 154 3.15 -2.67 -3.89
C ARG A 154 2.42 -1.41 -4.36
N GLN A 155 2.29 -0.40 -3.51
CA GLN A 155 1.70 0.89 -3.91
C GLN A 155 2.63 1.65 -4.87
N LEU A 156 3.94 1.63 -4.62
CA LEU A 156 4.97 2.21 -5.49
C LEU A 156 5.07 1.50 -6.84
N ALA A 157 4.92 0.18 -6.86
CA ALA A 157 4.94 -0.66 -8.06
C ALA A 157 3.59 -0.71 -8.80
N ALA A 158 2.51 -0.18 -8.21
CA ALA A 158 1.21 -0.15 -8.87
C ALA A 158 1.23 0.95 -9.95
N PRO A 159 1.08 0.60 -11.24
CA PRO A 159 1.09 1.58 -12.31
C PRO A 159 -0.14 2.47 -12.18
N GLY A 160 0.03 3.73 -11.77
CA GLY A 160 -0.93 4.84 -11.96
C GLY A 160 -2.34 4.69 -11.38
N GLY A 161 -2.67 3.61 -10.67
CA GLY A 161 -4.02 3.33 -10.17
C GLY A 161 -4.52 4.41 -9.20
N GLU A 162 -3.61 5.12 -8.55
CA GLU A 162 -3.90 6.22 -7.62
C GLU A 162 -4.36 7.52 -8.33
N ASN A 163 -3.97 7.76 -9.59
CA ASN A 163 -4.47 8.90 -10.37
C ASN A 163 -5.88 8.66 -10.93
N LEU A 164 -6.37 7.42 -10.89
CA LEU A 164 -7.70 7.08 -11.39
C LEU A 164 -8.81 7.36 -10.38
N PHE A 165 -8.51 7.47 -9.08
CA PHE A 165 -9.51 7.71 -8.04
C PHE A 165 -9.27 9.03 -7.30
N ASP A 166 -10.34 9.68 -6.82
CA ASP A 166 -10.27 10.85 -5.94
C ASP A 166 -10.14 10.48 -4.45
N GLY A 167 -10.15 11.49 -3.59
CA GLY A 167 -10.01 11.32 -2.13
C GLY A 167 -11.11 10.47 -1.50
N ASP A 168 -12.28 10.42 -2.14
CA ASP A 168 -13.44 9.62 -1.71
C ASP A 168 -13.42 8.20 -2.32
N GLY A 169 -12.37 7.88 -3.09
CA GLY A 169 -12.20 6.59 -3.74
C GLY A 169 -13.12 6.39 -4.95
N VAL A 170 -13.63 7.47 -5.54
CA VAL A 170 -14.46 7.50 -6.76
C VAL A 170 -13.58 7.67 -7.99
N LEU A 171 -13.93 7.00 -9.09
CA LEU A 171 -13.18 7.08 -10.34
C LEU A 171 -13.24 8.51 -10.92
N LYS A 172 -12.09 9.15 -11.16
CA LYS A 172 -11.96 10.48 -11.76
C LYS A 172 -12.28 10.42 -13.26
N PRO A 173 -13.36 11.05 -13.74
CA PRO A 173 -13.69 11.04 -15.17
C PRO A 173 -12.57 11.60 -16.05
N ALA A 174 -11.89 12.64 -15.56
CA ALA A 174 -10.78 13.30 -16.25
C ALA A 174 -9.56 12.39 -16.52
N ALA A 175 -9.48 11.21 -15.89
CA ALA A 175 -8.40 10.25 -16.13
C ALA A 175 -8.67 9.35 -17.36
N PHE A 176 -9.83 9.47 -18.01
CA PHE A 176 -10.25 8.65 -19.14
C PHE A 176 -10.59 9.51 -20.35
N SER A 177 -10.41 8.96 -21.55
CA SER A 177 -11.07 9.52 -22.73
C SER A 177 -12.58 9.35 -22.64
N ASP A 178 -13.35 10.23 -23.29
CA ASP A 178 -14.82 10.16 -23.32
C ASP A 178 -15.33 8.78 -23.74
N GLN A 179 -14.64 8.16 -24.70
CA GLN A 179 -14.95 6.81 -25.17
C GLN A 179 -14.75 5.76 -24.08
N SER A 180 -13.62 5.82 -23.35
CA SER A 180 -13.30 4.87 -22.28
C SER A 180 -14.22 5.06 -21.08
N TRP A 181 -14.55 6.31 -20.75
CA TRP A 181 -15.51 6.63 -19.70
C TRP A 181 -16.91 6.10 -20.03
N THR A 182 -17.37 6.30 -21.27
CA THR A 182 -18.65 5.76 -21.75
C THR A 182 -18.66 4.23 -21.68
N ILE A 183 -17.57 3.55 -22.06
CA ILE A 183 -17.45 2.09 -21.94
C ILE A 183 -17.60 1.66 -20.47
N LEU A 184 -16.96 2.35 -19.53
CA LEU A 184 -17.06 2.02 -18.10
C LEU A 184 -18.50 2.21 -17.59
N GLN A 185 -19.15 3.31 -17.94
CA GLN A 185 -20.55 3.58 -17.58
C GLN A 185 -21.51 2.53 -18.16
N ASP A 186 -21.38 2.23 -19.46
CA ASP A 186 -22.18 1.19 -20.13
C ASP A 186 -21.97 -0.18 -19.45
N SER A 187 -20.74 -0.47 -19.02
CA SER A 187 -20.39 -1.76 -18.40
C SER A 187 -20.99 -1.88 -17.00
N MET A 188 -21.08 -0.78 -16.25
CA MET A 188 -21.80 -0.76 -14.98
C MET A 188 -23.29 -0.92 -15.16
N GLN A 189 -23.89 -0.21 -16.12
CA GLN A 189 -25.32 -0.34 -16.40
C GLN A 189 -25.64 -1.80 -16.75
N LEU A 190 -24.74 -2.45 -17.49
CA LEU A 190 -24.84 -3.87 -17.79
C LEU A 190 -24.71 -4.74 -16.53
N ALA A 191 -23.78 -4.46 -15.63
CA ALA A 191 -23.65 -5.17 -14.36
C ALA A 191 -24.92 -5.03 -13.47
N ALA A 192 -25.40 -3.79 -13.32
CA ALA A 192 -26.60 -3.48 -12.54
C ALA A 192 -27.86 -4.15 -13.12
N LYS A 193 -28.02 -4.15 -14.45
CA LYS A 193 -29.12 -4.86 -15.15
C LYS A 193 -29.09 -6.37 -14.92
N ASN A 194 -27.93 -6.95 -14.66
CA ASN A 194 -27.77 -8.38 -14.35
C ASN A 194 -27.80 -8.68 -12.84
N GLY A 195 -28.08 -7.68 -12.00
CA GLY A 195 -28.16 -7.83 -10.54
C GLY A 195 -26.81 -7.95 -9.83
N MET A 196 -25.71 -7.59 -10.52
CA MET A 196 -24.36 -7.71 -9.97
C MET A 196 -23.96 -6.45 -9.24
N PRO A 197 -23.52 -6.53 -7.97
CA PRO A 197 -23.18 -5.35 -7.20
C PRO A 197 -21.77 -4.82 -7.47
N PHE A 198 -21.14 -5.28 -8.55
CA PHE A 198 -19.78 -4.92 -8.90
C PHE A 198 -19.54 -5.03 -10.41
N LEU A 199 -18.62 -4.21 -10.90
CA LEU A 199 -18.09 -4.26 -12.25
C LEU A 199 -16.97 -5.31 -12.31
N GLY A 200 -17.28 -6.45 -12.93
CA GLY A 200 -16.29 -7.48 -13.31
C GLY A 200 -15.89 -7.42 -14.79
N THR A 201 -14.76 -8.05 -15.13
CA THR A 201 -14.22 -8.18 -16.50
C THR A 201 -15.27 -8.60 -17.55
N PRO A 202 -16.16 -9.57 -17.30
CA PRO A 202 -17.15 -9.98 -18.29
C PRO A 202 -18.05 -8.85 -18.79
N HIS A 203 -18.39 -7.87 -17.93
CA HIS A 203 -19.24 -6.75 -18.31
C HIS A 203 -18.53 -5.78 -19.26
N VAL A 204 -17.26 -5.48 -19.00
CA VAL A 204 -16.44 -4.63 -19.87
C VAL A 204 -16.27 -5.26 -21.23
N VAL A 205 -15.95 -6.56 -21.26
CA VAL A 205 -15.80 -7.34 -22.49
C VAL A 205 -17.13 -7.42 -23.25
N ALA A 206 -18.26 -7.61 -22.57
CA ALA A 206 -19.59 -7.64 -23.18
C ALA A 206 -19.99 -6.29 -23.82
N VAL A 207 -19.67 -5.15 -23.19
CA VAL A 207 -19.89 -3.82 -23.77
C VAL A 207 -18.99 -3.57 -24.97
N LEU A 208 -17.72 -3.93 -24.90
CA LEU A 208 -16.80 -3.84 -26.03
C LEU A 208 -17.29 -4.68 -27.22
N CYS A 209 -17.81 -5.88 -26.96
CA CYS A 209 -18.46 -6.73 -27.97
C CYS A 209 -19.77 -6.16 -28.51
N SER A 210 -20.31 -5.07 -27.94
CA SER A 210 -21.51 -4.38 -28.43
C SER A 210 -21.17 -3.15 -29.29
N LYS A 211 -19.90 -2.74 -29.35
CA LYS A 211 -19.43 -1.58 -30.12
C LYS A 211 -18.63 -2.07 -31.34
N ARG A 212 -19.21 -1.92 -32.54
CA ARG A 212 -18.65 -2.42 -33.83
C ARG A 212 -17.21 -1.99 -34.10
N ASP A 213 -16.81 -0.80 -33.67
CA ASP A 213 -15.47 -0.27 -33.97
C ASP A 213 -14.44 -0.53 -32.86
N SER A 214 -14.84 -1.24 -31.79
CA SER A 214 -13.93 -1.56 -30.70
C SER A 214 -12.80 -2.48 -31.17
N LEU A 215 -11.64 -2.39 -30.53
CA LEU A 215 -10.53 -3.32 -30.81
C LEU A 215 -10.95 -4.78 -30.62
N LEU A 216 -11.80 -5.03 -29.61
CA LEU A 216 -12.29 -6.37 -29.31
C LEU A 216 -13.23 -6.91 -30.39
N TRP A 217 -14.13 -6.07 -30.93
CA TRP A 217 -15.01 -6.46 -32.03
C TRP A 217 -14.19 -6.88 -33.25
N ARG A 218 -13.24 -6.05 -33.66
CA ARG A 218 -12.34 -6.33 -34.78
C ARG A 218 -11.49 -7.58 -34.55
N ALA A 219 -10.94 -7.75 -33.35
CA ALA A 219 -10.15 -8.94 -33.00
C ALA A 219 -10.99 -10.23 -33.06
N ALA A 220 -12.24 -10.19 -32.59
CA ALA A 220 -13.15 -11.32 -32.65
C ALA A 220 -13.53 -11.66 -34.10
N GLU A 221 -13.84 -10.67 -34.94
CA GLU A 221 -14.12 -10.89 -36.37
C GLU A 221 -12.94 -11.51 -37.12
N VAL A 222 -11.72 -11.00 -36.89
CA VAL A 222 -10.48 -11.58 -37.46
C VAL A 222 -10.28 -13.02 -36.99
N SER A 223 -10.71 -13.34 -35.78
CA SER A 223 -10.62 -14.70 -35.21
C SER A 223 -11.78 -15.61 -35.63
N GLY A 224 -12.69 -15.16 -36.50
CA GLY A 224 -13.87 -15.94 -36.92
C GLY A 224 -14.93 -16.11 -35.83
N VAL A 225 -14.88 -15.30 -34.77
CA VAL A 225 -15.82 -15.34 -33.64
C VAL A 225 -16.83 -14.21 -33.79
N ASP A 226 -18.13 -14.52 -33.76
CA ASP A 226 -19.17 -13.48 -33.73
C ASP A 226 -19.13 -12.76 -32.37
N PRO A 227 -18.80 -11.46 -32.31
CA PRO A 227 -18.72 -10.70 -31.06
C PRO A 227 -20.05 -10.72 -30.28
N ARG A 228 -21.19 -10.81 -30.97
CA ARG A 228 -22.51 -10.87 -30.33
C ARG A 228 -22.71 -12.19 -29.57
N LYS A 229 -22.27 -13.30 -30.16
CA LYS A 229 -22.30 -14.61 -29.49
C LYS A 229 -21.35 -14.62 -28.29
N LEU A 230 -20.16 -14.05 -28.42
CA LEU A 230 -19.21 -13.92 -27.30
C LEU A 230 -19.82 -13.13 -26.13
N ARG A 231 -20.50 -12.02 -26.42
CA ARG A 231 -21.26 -11.26 -25.41
C ARG A 231 -22.31 -12.11 -24.72
N GLU A 232 -23.12 -12.84 -25.47
CA GLU A 232 -24.19 -13.68 -24.91
C GLU A 232 -23.65 -14.77 -24.00
N GLU A 233 -22.56 -15.43 -24.40
CA GLU A 233 -21.89 -16.45 -23.58
C GLU A 233 -21.31 -15.87 -22.29
N LEU A 234 -20.65 -14.70 -22.37
CA LEU A 234 -20.11 -14.02 -21.20
C LEU A 234 -21.21 -13.65 -20.19
N LEU A 235 -22.33 -13.12 -20.67
CA LEU A 235 -23.46 -12.77 -19.80
C LEU A 235 -24.14 -14.01 -19.22
N ARG A 236 -24.16 -15.13 -19.94
CA ARG A 236 -24.65 -16.41 -19.41
C ARG A 236 -23.80 -16.90 -18.25
N ILE A 237 -22.47 -16.78 -18.34
CA ILE A 237 -21.52 -17.23 -17.31
C ILE A 237 -21.64 -16.41 -16.02
N VAL A 238 -21.94 -15.11 -16.12
CA VAL A 238 -22.03 -14.21 -14.94
C VAL A 238 -23.27 -14.51 -14.07
N GLY A 239 -24.31 -15.13 -14.63
CA GLY A 239 -25.54 -15.47 -13.93
C GLY A 239 -26.47 -14.27 -13.72
N VAL A 240 -27.78 -14.53 -13.64
CA VAL A 240 -28.83 -13.51 -13.43
C VAL A 240 -29.46 -13.76 -12.06
N ARG A 241 -29.03 -13.05 -11.00
CA ARG A 241 -29.74 -13.03 -9.71
C ARG A 241 -29.47 -11.75 -8.91
N SER A 242 -30.43 -10.81 -8.90
CA SER A 242 -31.26 -10.41 -7.74
C SER A 242 -32.14 -9.20 -8.12
N PRO A 243 -33.37 -9.02 -7.57
CA PRO A 243 -34.35 -8.03 -8.05
C PRO A 243 -34.15 -6.60 -7.54
N GLU A 244 -33.22 -6.36 -6.63
CA GLU A 244 -33.02 -5.03 -6.03
C GLU A 244 -31.82 -4.34 -6.69
N GLN A 245 -32.09 -3.29 -7.47
CA GLN A 245 -31.06 -2.45 -8.08
C GLN A 245 -30.40 -1.59 -6.98
N PRO A 246 -29.11 -1.77 -6.67
CA PRO A 246 -28.41 -0.90 -5.75
C PRO A 246 -28.08 0.44 -6.41
N VAL A 247 -28.04 1.51 -5.63
CA VAL A 247 -27.49 2.80 -6.06
C VAL A 247 -25.97 2.62 -6.23
N PHE A 248 -25.49 2.67 -7.48
CA PHE A 248 -24.10 2.32 -7.81
C PHE A 248 -23.22 3.53 -8.10
N LEU A 249 -22.15 3.66 -7.30
CA LEU A 249 -21.01 4.55 -7.53
C LEU A 249 -19.81 3.76 -8.07
N LEU A 250 -19.09 4.32 -9.06
CA LEU A 250 -17.77 3.82 -9.48
C LEU A 250 -16.76 4.10 -8.39
N SER A 251 -16.51 3.11 -7.54
CA SER A 251 -15.57 3.22 -6.44
C SER A 251 -14.68 1.99 -6.36
N ARG A 252 -13.60 2.09 -5.59
CA ARG A 252 -12.73 0.95 -5.28
C ARG A 252 -13.48 -0.28 -4.75
N ARG A 253 -14.63 -0.08 -4.09
CA ARG A 253 -15.46 -1.15 -3.52
C ARG A 253 -16.33 -1.87 -4.56
N THR A 254 -16.60 -1.23 -5.69
CA THR A 254 -17.50 -1.72 -6.74
C THR A 254 -16.76 -2.21 -7.97
N MET A 255 -15.43 -2.13 -8.00
CA MET A 255 -14.58 -2.73 -9.02
C MET A 255 -13.95 -4.02 -8.48
N THR A 256 -14.21 -5.14 -9.15
CA THR A 256 -13.73 -6.53 -8.91
C THR A 256 -13.37 -6.91 -7.45
N PRO A 257 -14.12 -7.81 -6.80
CA PRO A 257 -13.81 -8.29 -5.44
C PRO A 257 -12.42 -8.92 -5.37
N ARG A 258 -11.64 -8.58 -4.34
CA ARG A 258 -10.54 -9.46 -3.91
C ARG A 258 -11.18 -10.72 -3.35
N LEU A 259 -10.82 -11.88 -3.90
CA LEU A 259 -11.07 -13.16 -3.24
C LEU A 259 -10.44 -13.09 -1.84
N VAL A 260 -11.28 -12.91 -0.82
CA VAL A 260 -10.91 -13.15 0.55
C VAL A 260 -10.67 -14.66 0.65
N ARG A 261 -9.43 -15.06 0.84
CA ARG A 261 -9.07 -16.36 1.38
C ARG A 261 -8.55 -16.14 2.79
#